data_AF-A0A3D6CF49-F1
#
_entry.id   AF-A0A3D6CF49-F1
#
_cell.length_a   1.000
_cell.length_b   1.000
_cell.length_c   1.000
_cell.angle_alpha   90.00
_cell.angle_beta   90.00
_cell.angle_gamma   90.00
#
_symmetry.space_group_name_H-M   'P 1'
#
loop_
_entity.id
_entity.type
_entity.pdbx_description
1 polymer ?
#
loop_
_entity_poly.entity_id
_entity_poly.type
_entity_poly.pdbx_seq_one_letter_code
_entity_poly.pdbx_strand_id
1 'polypeptide(L)' 'DNTVYPNAPELCDGKDNDCNGTIDDGAGTITYYQDADGDGFGNASVTTVACAPPPGYVGNDDDCDD' A
#
# COMPACT_ATOMS: atom_id res chain seq x y z
N ASP A 1 -1.70 1.16 23.57
CA ASP A 1 -1.96 1.69 22.23
C ASP A 1 -3.46 1.88 22.12
N ASN A 2 -3.96 3.05 21.72
CA ASN A 2 -5.41 3.30 21.65
C ASN A 2 -5.99 2.99 20.27
N THR A 3 -5.18 2.51 19.35
CA THR A 3 -5.59 2.07 18.01
C THR A 3 -5.67 0.55 17.88
N VAL A 4 -5.41 -0.21 18.94
CA VAL A 4 -5.41 -1.68 18.92
C VAL A 4 -6.47 -2.21 19.90
N TYR A 5 -7.60 -2.68 19.36
CA TYR A 5 -8.73 -3.23 20.11
C TYR A 5 -9.69 -4.00 19.17
N PRO A 6 -10.49 -4.95 19.68
CA PRO A 6 -11.42 -5.72 18.83
C PRO A 6 -12.33 -4.85 17.95
N ASN A 7 -12.32 -5.07 16.64
CA ASN A 7 -13.05 -4.29 15.61
C ASN A 7 -12.59 -2.82 15.48
N ALA A 8 -11.35 -2.48 15.85
CA ALA A 8 -10.78 -1.19 15.49
C ALA A 8 -10.73 -1.01 13.97
N PRO A 9 -10.69 0.23 13.45
CA PRO A 9 -10.29 0.45 12.08
C PRO A 9 -8.83 0.00 11.88
N GLU A 10 -8.60 -0.80 10.85
CA GLU A 10 -7.26 -1.17 10.43
C GLU A 10 -6.49 0.06 9.94
N LEU A 11 -5.28 0.22 10.45
CA LEU A 11 -4.33 1.24 10.01
C LEU A 11 -3.20 0.55 9.30
N CYS A 12 -2.57 1.27 8.39
CA CYS A 12 -1.41 0.78 7.69
C CYS A 12 -0.14 0.93 8.55
N ASP A 13 -0.11 0.26 9.71
CA ASP A 13 0.99 0.37 10.69
C ASP A 13 1.69 -0.96 10.97
N GLY A 14 1.34 -2.01 10.21
CA GLY A 14 1.92 -3.35 10.34
C GLY A 14 1.48 -4.07 11.60
N LYS A 15 0.36 -3.64 12.20
CA LYS A 15 -0.28 -4.30 13.34
C LYS A 15 -1.67 -4.77 12.93
N ASP A 16 -2.12 -5.80 13.62
CA ASP A 16 -3.53 -6.20 13.65
C ASP A 16 -4.24 -5.27 14.64
N ASN A 17 -4.83 -4.18 14.13
CA ASN A 17 -5.46 -3.16 14.97
C ASN A 17 -6.80 -3.67 15.52
N ASP A 18 -7.52 -4.46 14.73
CA ASP A 18 -8.86 -4.94 15.02
C ASP A 18 -8.89 -6.30 15.75
N CYS A 19 -7.71 -6.87 16.01
CA CYS A 19 -7.47 -8.16 16.65
C CYS A 19 -8.15 -9.34 15.96
N ASN A 20 -8.32 -9.31 14.63
CA ASN A 20 -8.96 -10.38 13.86
C ASN A 20 -8.00 -11.52 13.45
N GLY A 21 -6.70 -11.35 13.67
CA GLY A 21 -5.64 -12.30 13.32
C GLY A 21 -5.00 -12.07 11.96
N THR A 22 -5.39 -11.00 11.26
CA THR A 22 -4.82 -10.55 9.99
C THR A 22 -4.27 -9.13 10.19
N ILE A 23 -3.14 -8.84 9.55
CA ILE A 23 -2.50 -7.52 9.66
C ILE A 23 -2.94 -6.69 8.45
N ASP A 24 -3.35 -5.44 8.70
CA ASP A 24 -3.67 -4.42 7.70
C ASP A 24 -4.79 -4.82 6.71
N ASP A 25 -5.72 -5.73 7.05
CA ASP A 25 -6.68 -6.31 6.07
C ASP A 25 -7.88 -5.41 5.72
N GLY A 26 -8.08 -4.36 6.51
CA GLY A 26 -9.01 -3.27 6.24
C GLY A 26 -8.34 -1.91 6.11
N ALA A 27 -7.00 -1.86 6.16
CA ALA A 27 -6.25 -0.63 6.01
C ALA A 27 -6.42 -0.15 4.58
N GLY A 28 -6.68 1.14 4.36
CA GLY A 28 -6.85 1.69 3.02
C GLY A 28 -5.65 1.39 2.14
N THR A 29 -5.75 0.33 1.34
CA THR A 29 -4.61 -0.17 0.56
C THR A 29 -4.42 0.72 -0.66
N ILE A 30 -3.19 1.17 -0.88
CA ILE A 30 -2.83 2.03 -2.00
C ILE A 30 -2.37 1.13 -3.15
N THR A 31 -2.87 1.41 -4.36
CA THR A 31 -2.31 0.82 -5.57
C THR A 31 -0.99 1.52 -5.89
N TYR A 32 0.09 0.75 -5.93
CA TYR A 32 1.39 1.20 -6.39
C TYR A 32 1.69 0.60 -7.76
N TYR A 33 2.53 1.30 -8.52
CA TYR A 33 2.85 1.05 -9.91
C TYR A 33 4.35 0.82 -10.07
N GLN A 34 4.77 -0.18 -10.84
CA GLN A 34 6.19 -0.52 -10.97
C GLN A 34 6.97 0.63 -11.63
N ASP A 35 8.03 1.09 -10.97
CA ASP A 35 9.01 2.06 -11.49
C ASP A 35 10.31 1.28 -11.76
N ALA A 36 10.50 0.87 -13.01
CA ALA A 36 11.54 -0.08 -13.40
C ALA A 36 12.92 0.58 -13.59
N ASP A 37 12.94 1.86 -13.97
CA ASP A 37 14.13 2.65 -14.25
C ASP A 37 14.43 3.69 -13.16
N GLY A 38 13.54 3.87 -12.18
CA GLY A 38 13.76 4.64 -10.96
C GLY A 38 13.60 6.14 -11.18
N ASP A 39 12.77 6.55 -12.14
CA ASP A 39 12.58 7.94 -12.54
C ASP A 39 11.41 8.62 -11.82
N GLY A 40 10.65 7.86 -11.03
CA GLY A 40 9.51 8.33 -10.24
C GLY A 40 8.15 8.18 -10.94
N PHE A 41 8.09 7.51 -12.08
CA PHE A 41 6.88 7.26 -12.84
C PHE A 41 6.52 5.78 -12.89
N GLY A 42 5.25 5.47 -12.62
CA GLY A 42 4.79 4.12 -12.41
C GLY A 42 4.10 3.51 -13.62
N ASN A 43 4.44 2.26 -13.93
CA ASN A 43 3.80 1.49 -14.99
C ASN A 43 2.38 1.02 -14.59
N ALA A 44 1.35 1.60 -15.22
CA ALA A 44 -0.06 1.27 -15.01
C ALA A 44 -0.42 -0.21 -15.30
N SER A 45 0.39 -0.91 -16.11
CA SER A 45 0.18 -2.34 -16.43
C SER A 45 0.74 -3.28 -15.36
N VAL A 46 1.62 -2.80 -14.48
CA VAL A 46 2.23 -3.59 -13.40
C VAL A 46 1.92 -2.93 -12.07
N THR A 47 0.86 -3.39 -11.43
CA THR A 47 0.37 -2.85 -10.16
C THR A 47 0.54 -3.83 -9.01
N THR A 48 0.68 -3.27 -7.81
CA THR A 48 0.59 -4.02 -6.56
C THR A 48 -0.20 -3.22 -5.55
N VAL A 49 -0.97 -3.91 -4.73
CA VAL A 49 -1.72 -3.30 -3.64
C VAL A 49 -0.89 -3.46 -2.38
N ALA A 50 -0.51 -2.34 -1.77
CA ALA A 50 0.30 -2.38 -0.56
C ALA A 50 -0.01 -1.18 0.34
N CYS A 51 0.61 -1.23 1.50
CA CYS A 51 0.45 -0.29 2.57
C CYS A 51 1.47 0.87 2.48
N ALA A 52 2.66 0.53 2.02
CA ALA A 52 3.75 1.44 1.69
C ALA A 52 4.30 1.03 0.30
N PRO A 53 4.96 1.94 -0.44
CA PRO A 53 5.51 1.62 -1.75
C PRO A 53 6.54 0.50 -1.60
N PRO A 54 6.33 -0.68 -2.22
CA PRO A 54 7.36 -1.70 -2.25
C PRO A 54 8.56 -1.24 -3.08
N PRO A 55 9.75 -1.84 -2.91
CA PRO A 55 10.94 -1.48 -3.68
C PRO A 55 10.68 -1.56 -5.20
N GLY A 56 10.96 -0.47 -5.92
CA GLY A 56 10.71 -0.38 -7.36
C GLY A 56 9.25 -0.12 -7.72
N TYR A 57 8.46 0.47 -6.80
CA TYR A 57 7.09 0.91 -7.07
C TYR A 57 6.84 2.34 -6.54
N VAL A 58 5.99 3.07 -7.23
CA VAL A 58 5.59 4.46 -6.93
C VAL A 58 4.07 4.59 -6.85
N GLY A 59 3.58 5.66 -6.23
CA GLY A 59 2.15 5.86 -5.94
C GLY A 59 1.34 6.54 -7.05
N ASN A 60 1.95 6.80 -8.21
CA ASN A 60 1.33 7.45 -9.35
C ASN A 60 1.39 6.54 -10.59
N ASP A 61 0.40 6.67 -11.44
CA ASP A 61 0.32 6.09 -12.78
C ASP A 61 0.81 7.08 -13.86
N ASP A 62 1.58 8.08 -13.44
CA ASP A 62 1.98 9.23 -14.27
C ASP A 62 3.05 8.89 -15.33
N ASP A 63 3.18 7.65 -15.80
CA ASP A 63 4.08 7.27 -16.90
C ASP A 63 3.87 8.23 -18.08
N CYS A 64 4.80 9.18 -18.18
CA CYS A 64 4.71 10.31 -19.09
C CYS A 64 5.22 9.93 -20.49
N ASP A 65 5.38 8.64 -20.78
CA ASP A 65 5.83 8.03 -22.03
C ASP A 65 4.76 7.13 -22.73
N ASP A 66 3.46 7.24 -22.40
CA ASP A 66 2.36 6.74 -23.29
C ASP A 66 2.16 7.62 -24.53
#